data_AF-A0A352EYV6-F1
#
_entry.id   AF-A0A352EYV6-F1
#
_cell.length_a   1.000
_cell.length_b   1.000
_cell.length_c   1.000
_cell.angle_alpha   90.00
_cell.angle_beta   90.00
_cell.angle_gamma   90.00
#
_symmetry.space_group_name_H-M   'P 1'
#
loop_
_entity.id
_entity.type
_entity.pdbx_description
1 polymer ?
#
loop_
_entity_poly.entity_id
_entity_poly.type
_entity_poly.pdbx_seq_one_letter_code
_entity_poly.pdbx_strand_id
1 'polypeptide(L)'
;MNEVSTSRIARAILQYLHKNPDAQDTLAGIAEWWLPQQITRQATTVKEALALLIADELILEVKGKDAQSHYRINDSKWAQIETILEQ
;
A
#
# COMPACT_ATOMS: atom_id res chain seq x y z
N MET A 1 1.47 -2.42 23.78
CA MET A 1 1.81 -3.40 22.73
C MET A 1 1.05 -2.93 21.49
N ASN A 2 1.69 -2.16 20.60
CA ASN A 2 0.99 -1.59 19.44
C ASN A 2 0.86 -2.70 18.39
N GLU A 3 -0.22 -3.46 18.42
CA GLU A 3 -0.59 -4.28 17.26
C GLU A 3 -0.84 -3.35 16.08
N VAL A 4 0.01 -3.48 15.06
CA VAL A 4 -0.20 -2.77 13.81
C VAL A 4 -1.24 -3.57 13.03
N SER A 5 -2.49 -3.13 13.06
CA SER A 5 -3.59 -3.79 12.35
C SER A 5 -3.47 -3.59 10.83
N THR A 6 -3.92 -4.58 10.06
CA THR A 6 -3.93 -4.54 8.58
C THR A 6 -4.57 -3.28 8.02
N SER A 7 -5.69 -2.82 8.58
CA SER A 7 -6.38 -1.59 8.15
C SER A 7 -5.53 -0.33 8.35
N ARG A 8 -4.71 -0.28 9.41
CA ARG A 8 -3.82 0.86 9.67
C ARG A 8 -2.66 0.88 8.67
N ILE A 9 -2.15 -0.29 8.29
CA ILE A 9 -1.13 -0.43 7.23
C ILE A 9 -1.74 -0.07 5.89
N ALA A 10 -2.93 -0.56 5.56
CA ALA A 10 -3.64 -0.22 4.32
C ALA A 10 -3.82 1.29 4.18
N ARG A 11 -4.28 1.98 5.25
CA ARG A 11 -4.42 3.44 5.23
C ARG A 11 -3.08 4.15 5.06
N ALA A 12 -2.02 3.67 5.69
CA ALA A 12 -0.68 4.26 5.55
C ALA A 12 -0.12 4.11 4.13
N ILE A 13 -0.27 2.93 3.52
CA ILE A 13 0.12 2.66 2.13
C ILE A 13 -0.67 3.57 1.19
N LEU A 14 -1.99 3.64 1.38
CA LEU A 14 -2.86 4.47 0.55
C LEU A 14 -2.50 5.95 0.66
N GLN A 15 -2.24 6.45 1.87
CA GLN A 15 -1.81 7.83 2.10
C GLN A 15 -0.47 8.15 1.43
N TYR A 16 0.47 7.20 1.45
CA TYR A 16 1.75 7.35 0.81
C TYR A 16 1.65 7.44 -0.70
N LEU A 17 0.92 6.51 -1.32
CA LEU A 17 0.69 6.50 -2.78
C LEU A 17 -0.12 7.73 -3.22
N HIS A 18 -1.06 8.21 -2.40
CA HIS A 18 -1.79 9.45 -2.68
C HIS A 18 -0.90 10.69 -2.65
N LYS A 19 0.08 10.75 -1.73
CA LYS A 19 1.06 11.84 -1.69
C LYS A 19 2.10 11.76 -2.81
N ASN A 20 2.30 10.59 -3.39
CA ASN A 20 3.25 10.33 -4.46
C ASN A 20 2.53 9.60 -5.61
N PRO A 21 1.63 10.27 -6.35
CA PRO A 21 0.82 9.62 -7.38
C PRO A 21 1.65 9.01 -8.52
N ASP A 22 2.85 9.54 -8.77
CA ASP A 22 3.81 8.99 -9.72
C ASP A 22 4.61 7.78 -9.18
N ALA A 23 4.43 7.41 -7.90
CA ALA A 23 5.10 6.27 -7.31
C ALA A 23 4.61 4.97 -7.95
N GLN A 24 5.55 4.19 -8.46
CA GLN A 24 5.35 2.81 -8.91
C GLN A 24 6.22 1.91 -8.04
N ASP A 25 5.93 1.95 -6.75
CA ASP A 25 6.79 1.32 -5.76
C ASP A 25 6.52 -0.18 -5.67
N THR A 26 7.53 -0.93 -5.27
CA THR A 26 7.42 -2.39 -5.15
C THR A 26 6.96 -2.76 -3.74
N LEU A 27 6.45 -3.99 -3.56
CA LEU A 27 6.20 -4.51 -2.20
C LEU A 27 7.45 -4.39 -1.31
N ALA A 28 8.63 -4.64 -1.89
CA ALA A 28 9.90 -4.53 -1.17
C ALA A 28 10.20 -3.08 -0.76
N GLY A 29 10.01 -2.11 -1.66
CA GLY A 29 10.20 -0.69 -1.36
C GLY A 29 9.23 -0.16 -0.31
N ILE A 30 7.93 -0.48 -0.45
CA ILE A 30 6.89 -0.14 0.54
C ILE A 30 7.19 -0.80 1.90
N ALA A 31 7.64 -2.05 1.91
CA ALA A 31 7.99 -2.75 3.15
C ALA A 31 9.27 -2.19 3.78
N GLU A 32 10.34 -1.96 3.02
CA GLU A 32 11.62 -1.43 3.53
C GLU A 32 11.46 -0.03 4.13
N TRP A 33 10.67 0.85 3.51
CA TRP A 33 10.52 2.21 3.98
C TRP A 33 9.70 2.30 5.28
N TRP A 34 8.77 1.37 5.51
CA TRP A 34 7.95 1.30 6.73
C TRP A 34 8.55 0.44 7.85
N LEU A 35 9.60 -0.34 7.59
CA LEU A 35 10.11 -1.36 8.53
C LEU A 35 11.56 -1.16 8.96
N PRO A 36 11.89 -0.10 9.73
CA PRO A 36 13.08 -0.16 10.55
C PRO A 36 12.82 -1.16 11.70
N GLN A 37 13.30 -2.40 11.52
CA GLN A 37 13.64 -3.42 12.55
C GLN A 37 12.63 -4.52 12.95
N GLN A 38 11.47 -4.69 12.31
CA GLN A 38 10.54 -5.83 12.60
C GLN A 38 10.07 -6.54 11.31
N ILE A 39 11.02 -7.13 10.60
CA ILE A 39 10.91 -7.52 9.18
C ILE A 39 9.98 -8.73 8.92
N THR A 40 9.96 -9.76 9.77
CA THR A 40 9.32 -11.03 9.37
C THR A 40 7.83 -11.09 9.63
N ARG A 41 7.33 -10.43 10.70
CA ARG A 41 5.92 -10.54 11.10
C ARG A 41 5.00 -9.56 10.37
N GLN A 42 5.56 -8.45 9.87
CA GLN A 42 4.79 -7.39 9.21
C GLN A 42 4.68 -7.58 7.70
N ALA A 43 5.56 -8.37 7.07
CA ALA A 43 5.49 -8.63 5.63
C ALA A 43 4.16 -9.30 5.22
N THR A 44 3.63 -10.21 6.04
CA THR A 44 2.30 -10.82 5.81
C THR A 44 1.21 -9.76 5.93
N THR A 45 1.24 -8.93 6.97
CA THR A 45 0.25 -7.88 7.19
C THR A 45 0.27 -6.81 6.10
N VAL A 46 1.45 -6.48 5.54
CA VAL A 46 1.60 -5.59 4.38
C VAL A 46 0.99 -6.23 3.13
N LYS A 47 1.23 -7.53 2.88
CA LYS A 47 0.60 -8.24 1.76
C LYS A 47 -0.92 -8.28 1.89
N GLU A 48 -1.45 -8.57 3.08
CA GLU A 48 -2.89 -8.55 3.35
C GLU A 48 -3.48 -7.16 3.15
N ALA A 49 -2.78 -6.11 3.60
CA ALA A 49 -3.19 -4.73 3.39
C ALA A 49 -3.24 -4.35 1.90
N LEU A 50 -2.22 -4.72 1.12
CA LEU A 50 -2.22 -4.51 -0.33
C LEU A 50 -3.35 -5.28 -1.01
N ALA A 51 -3.60 -6.54 -0.60
CA ALA A 51 -4.68 -7.34 -1.14
C ALA A 51 -6.06 -6.69 -0.89
N LEU A 52 -6.29 -6.12 0.29
CA LEU A 52 -7.51 -5.36 0.59
C LEU A 52 -7.64 -4.14 -0.33
N LEU A 53 -6.59 -3.33 -0.46
CA LEU A 53 -6.61 -2.14 -1.31
C LEU A 53 -6.84 -2.46 -2.79
N ILE A 54 -6.33 -3.60 -3.27
CA ILE A 54 -6.56 -4.09 -4.64
C ILE A 54 -7.99 -4.58 -4.80
N ALA A 55 -8.53 -5.31 -3.81
CA ALA A 55 -9.90 -5.80 -3.83
C ALA A 55 -10.93 -4.66 -3.85
N ASP A 56 -10.65 -3.55 -3.16
CA ASP A 56 -11.44 -2.32 -3.20
C ASP A 56 -11.13 -1.42 -4.42
N GLU A 57 -10.26 -1.87 -5.33
CA GLU A 57 -9.79 -1.14 -6.52
C GLU A 57 -9.14 0.22 -6.23
N LEU A 58 -8.70 0.47 -4.98
CA LEU A 58 -8.09 1.74 -4.55
C LEU A 58 -6.65 1.88 -5.06
N ILE A 59 -5.98 0.75 -5.25
CA ILE A 59 -4.65 0.66 -5.87
C ILE A 59 -4.68 -0.37 -7.00
N LEU A 60 -3.72 -0.24 -7.91
CA LEU A 60 -3.55 -1.14 -9.03
C LEU A 60 -2.22 -1.87 -8.90
N GLU A 61 -2.25 -3.19 -9.06
CA GLU A 61 -1.05 -4.01 -9.24
C GLU A 61 -0.68 -4.05 -10.73
N VAL A 62 0.56 -3.65 -11.04
CA VAL A 62 1.13 -3.68 -12.39
C VAL A 62 2.36 -4.57 -12.37
N LYS A 63 2.42 -5.57 -13.26
CA LYS A 63 3.62 -6.38 -13.41
C LYS A 63 4.68 -5.63 -14.21
N GLY A 64 5.81 -5.38 -13.58
CA GLY A 64 7.00 -4.81 -14.19
C GLY A 64 7.69 -5.79 -15.13
N LYS A 65 8.57 -5.25 -16.00
CA LYS A 65 9.39 -6.04 -16.93
C LYS A 65 10.45 -6.89 -16.23
N ASP A 66 10.75 -6.56 -14.98
CA ASP A 66 11.68 -7.24 -14.07
C ASP A 66 11.02 -8.39 -13.29
N ALA A 67 9.79 -8.77 -13.65
CA ALA A 67 8.95 -9.75 -12.96
C ALA A 67 8.52 -9.34 -11.53
N GLN A 68 8.72 -8.09 -11.14
CA GLN A 68 8.24 -7.56 -9.87
C GLN A 68 6.85 -6.94 -10.02
N SER A 69 6.04 -7.02 -8.97
CA SER A 69 4.78 -6.29 -8.89
C SER A 69 5.04 -4.87 -8.38
N HIS A 70 4.56 -3.89 -9.14
CA HIS A 70 4.50 -2.49 -8.75
C HIS A 70 3.08 -2.13 -8.35
N TYR A 71 2.94 -1.36 -7.29
CA TYR A 71 1.66 -0.88 -6.79
C TYR A 71 1.58 0.63 -7.00
N ARG A 72 0.49 1.07 -7.61
CA ARG A 72 0.22 2.50 -7.85
C ARG A 72 -1.19 2.85 -7.42
N ILE A 73 -1.43 4.12 -7.13
CA ILE A 73 -2.77 4.60 -6.83
C ILE A 73 -3.70 4.43 -8.04
N ASN A 74 -4.97 4.14 -7.79
CA ASN A 74 -5.99 4.20 -8.84
C ASN A 74 -6.55 5.62 -8.94
N ASP A 75 -6.08 6.39 -9.92
CA ASP A 75 -6.55 7.76 -10.18
C ASP A 75 -8.08 7.84 -10.39
N SER A 76 -8.69 6.77 -10.90
CA SER A 76 -10.15 6.71 -11.11
C SER A 76 -10.95 6.71 -9.80
N LYS A 77 -10.31 6.37 -8.67
CA LYS A 77 -10.92 6.33 -7.34
C LYS A 77 -10.46 7.49 -6.45
N TRP A 78 -9.82 8.52 -7.01
CA TRP A 78 -9.23 9.64 -6.25
C TRP A 78 -10.16 10.23 -5.19
N ALA A 79 -11.39 10.61 -5.55
CA ALA A 79 -12.35 11.18 -4.61
C ALA A 79 -12.75 10.22 -3.45
N GLN A 80 -12.82 8.92 -3.73
CA GLN A 80 -13.06 7.91 -2.70
C GLN A 80 -11.85 7.77 -1.78
N ILE A 81 -10.65 7.81 -2.35
CA ILE A 81 -9.40 7.72 -1.61
C ILE A 81 -9.24 8.92 -0.67
N GLU A 82 -9.50 10.14 -1.14
CA GLU A 82 -9.51 11.35 -0.30
C GLU A 82 -10.48 11.19 0.86
N THR A 83 -11.72 10.75 0.59
CA THR A 83 -12.72 10.51 1.64
C THR A 83 -12.23 9.53 2.71
N ILE A 84 -11.55 8.44 2.32
CA ILE A 84 -11.00 7.45 3.25
C ILE A 84 -9.84 8.02 4.08
N LEU A 85 -9.03 8.91 3.49
CA LEU A 85 -7.87 9.52 4.14
C LEU A 85 -8.24 10.68 5.07
N GLU A 86 -9.39 11.32 4.85
CA GLU A 86 -9.92 12.40 5.69
C GLU A 86 -10.63 11.92 6.97
N GLN A 87 -10.87 10.62 7.13
CA GLN A 87 -11.52 10.04 8.32
C GLN A 87 -10.58 9.72 9.49
#